data_AF-B2A8Z5-F1
#
_entry.id   AF-B2A8Z5-F1
#
_cell.length_a   1.000
_cell.length_b   1.000
_cell.length_c   1.000
_cell.angle_alpha   90.00
_cell.angle_beta   90.00
_cell.angle_gamma   90.00
#
_symmetry.space_group_name_H-M   'P 1'
#
loop_
_entity.id
_entity.type
_entity.pdbx_description
1 polymer ?
#
loop_
_entity_poly.entity_id
_entity_poly.type
_entity_poly.pdbx_seq_one_letter_code
_entity_poly.pdbx_strand_id
1 'polypeptide(L)'
;MSSERRNSLSPPERRGTVDPGAHDLAESDSEEHYSDAQSGPVGSAPPSPIPRTRVERVDDKPAYGEVPGTEAYSKREGDAEPDEIAIIPDPLDPTPAEPERHARSPTPGGHPIPKTVVEEAPDAEGSVTHPEVEERHKSDPHPDVTIKADGKRVEDNGTDA
;
A
#
# COMPACT_ATOMS: atom_id res chain seq x y z
N MET A 1 -54.98 -27.36 4.34
CA MET A 1 -54.51 -26.23 3.53
C MET A 1 -53.02 -26.42 3.34
N SER A 2 -52.62 -27.19 2.33
CA SER A 2 -51.22 -27.47 2.02
C SER A 2 -50.65 -26.26 1.31
N SER A 3 -49.57 -25.70 1.85
CA SER A 3 -48.89 -24.54 1.28
C SER A 3 -47.80 -25.04 0.34
N GLU A 4 -48.05 -25.05 -0.97
CA GLU A 4 -47.01 -25.24 -1.98
C GLU A 4 -45.89 -24.20 -1.80
N ARG A 5 -44.76 -24.65 -1.27
CA ARG A 5 -43.51 -23.90 -1.20
C ARG A 5 -43.00 -23.72 -2.64
N ARG A 6 -43.22 -22.54 -3.22
CA ARG A 6 -42.65 -22.19 -4.54
C ARG A 6 -41.12 -22.31 -4.48
N ASN A 7 -40.61 -23.32 -5.16
CA ASN A 7 -39.19 -23.48 -5.46
C ASN A 7 -38.81 -22.41 -6.50
N SER A 8 -38.23 -21.28 -6.08
CA SER A 8 -37.96 -20.15 -6.97
C SER A 8 -36.51 -19.66 -6.96
N LEU A 9 -35.54 -20.55 -6.68
CA LEU A 9 -34.10 -20.22 -6.73
C LEU A 9 -33.32 -21.09 -7.73
N SER A 10 -33.99 -21.78 -8.64
CA SER A 10 -33.31 -22.50 -9.71
C SER A 10 -32.75 -21.51 -10.75
N PRO A 11 -31.47 -21.61 -11.13
CA PRO A 11 -30.86 -20.78 -12.16
C PRO A 11 -31.66 -20.87 -13.48
N PRO A 12 -31.79 -19.76 -14.23
CA PRO A 12 -32.47 -19.78 -15.52
C PRO A 12 -31.75 -20.70 -16.53
N GLU A 13 -32.52 -21.29 -17.45
CA GLU A 13 -31.94 -22.11 -18.52
C GLU A 13 -30.97 -21.28 -19.38
N ARG A 14 -29.71 -21.70 -19.45
CA ARG A 14 -28.70 -21.10 -20.32
C ARG A 14 -29.02 -21.45 -21.77
N ARG A 15 -29.62 -20.52 -22.52
CA ARG A 15 -29.79 -20.64 -23.98
C ARG A 15 -28.88 -19.64 -24.68
N GLY A 16 -28.07 -20.11 -25.62
CA GLY A 16 -27.27 -19.25 -26.51
C GLY A 16 -25.82 -18.96 -26.10
N THR A 17 -25.24 -19.68 -25.13
CA THR A 17 -23.79 -19.55 -24.86
C THR A 17 -23.02 -20.49 -25.78
N VAL A 18 -22.79 -20.06 -27.03
CA VAL A 18 -21.70 -20.60 -27.83
C VAL A 18 -20.45 -19.88 -27.33
N ASP A 19 -19.60 -20.60 -26.61
CA ASP A 19 -18.24 -20.13 -26.33
C ASP A 19 -17.48 -20.22 -27.67
N PRO A 20 -17.09 -19.09 -28.28
CA PRO A 20 -16.41 -19.11 -29.56
C PRO A 20 -15.03 -19.78 -29.49
N GLY A 21 -14.58 -20.21 -28.31
CA GLY A 21 -13.28 -20.82 -28.10
C GLY A 21 -12.14 -19.83 -28.35
N ALA A 22 -10.95 -20.13 -27.86
CA ALA A 22 -9.77 -19.39 -28.27
C ALA A 22 -9.60 -19.58 -29.79
N HIS A 23 -9.73 -18.50 -30.55
CA HIS A 23 -9.41 -18.51 -31.98
C HIS A 23 -7.91 -18.76 -32.11
N ASP A 24 -7.49 -19.68 -32.98
CA ASP A 24 -6.08 -19.86 -33.34
C ASP A 24 -5.56 -18.53 -33.86
N LEU A 25 -4.76 -17.85 -33.04
CA LEU A 25 -4.11 -16.61 -33.40
C LEU A 25 -3.15 -16.94 -34.53
N ALA A 26 -3.58 -16.62 -35.75
CA ALA A 26 -2.73 -16.66 -36.93
C ALA A 26 -1.40 -15.99 -36.57
N GLU A 27 -0.32 -16.73 -36.85
CA GLU A 27 1.08 -16.43 -36.54
C GLU A 27 1.39 -14.92 -36.70
N SER A 28 1.28 -14.16 -35.61
CA SER A 28 1.80 -12.79 -35.53
C SER A 28 3.22 -12.93 -35.03
N ASP A 29 4.14 -13.13 -35.96
CA ASP A 29 5.59 -13.12 -35.72
C ASP A 29 6.09 -11.68 -35.49
N SER A 30 5.42 -10.93 -34.61
CA SER A 30 5.97 -9.68 -34.11
C SER A 30 6.83 -10.03 -32.91
N GLU A 31 8.13 -10.09 -33.16
CA GLU A 31 9.24 -10.13 -32.21
C GLU A 31 9.26 -8.85 -31.34
N GLU A 32 8.12 -8.54 -30.73
CA GLU A 32 7.96 -7.55 -29.68
C GLU A 32 8.58 -8.14 -28.43
N HIS A 33 9.90 -8.07 -28.37
CA HIS A 33 10.63 -8.29 -27.14
C HIS A 33 10.21 -7.21 -26.14
N TYR A 34 9.18 -7.50 -25.34
CA TYR A 34 8.82 -6.76 -24.12
C TYR A 34 10.01 -6.80 -23.15
N SER A 35 11.03 -6.00 -23.46
CA SER A 35 12.27 -5.86 -22.70
C SER A 35 12.16 -4.76 -21.65
N ASP A 36 11.01 -4.09 -21.57
CA ASP A 36 10.68 -3.13 -20.51
C ASP A 36 10.41 -3.82 -19.16
N ALA A 37 10.03 -5.10 -19.18
CA ALA A 37 9.87 -5.93 -17.98
C ALA A 37 11.19 -6.53 -17.47
N GLN A 38 12.35 -5.99 -17.86
CA GLN A 38 13.59 -6.26 -17.13
C GLN A 38 13.47 -5.65 -15.74
N SER A 39 13.14 -6.49 -14.75
CA SER A 39 13.40 -6.18 -13.35
C SER A 39 14.84 -5.70 -13.28
N GLY A 40 15.08 -4.52 -12.71
CA GLY A 40 16.40 -3.88 -12.65
C GLY A 40 17.50 -4.83 -12.18
N PRO A 41 18.78 -4.46 -12.38
CA PRO A 41 19.92 -5.36 -12.24
C PRO A 41 19.80 -6.24 -11.00
N VAL A 42 20.06 -7.54 -11.17
CA VAL A 42 20.23 -8.56 -10.13
C VAL A 42 21.43 -8.25 -9.22
N GLY A 43 21.63 -7.00 -8.83
CA GLY A 43 22.56 -6.56 -7.83
C GLY A 43 21.79 -6.41 -6.52
N SER A 44 21.94 -7.41 -5.65
CA SER A 44 21.78 -7.34 -4.19
C SER A 44 20.97 -6.13 -3.67
N ALA A 45 19.71 -6.00 -4.05
CA ALA A 45 18.81 -5.14 -3.32
C ALA A 45 18.84 -5.70 -1.88
N PRO A 46 19.14 -4.87 -0.85
CA PRO A 46 19.03 -5.35 0.53
C PRO A 46 17.63 -5.95 0.66
N PRO A 47 17.48 -7.15 1.26
CA PRO A 47 16.18 -7.80 1.34
C PRO A 47 15.22 -6.81 1.98
N SER A 48 14.21 -6.37 1.21
CA SER A 48 13.16 -5.53 1.75
C SER A 48 12.56 -6.25 2.96
N PRO A 49 12.17 -5.54 4.02
CA PRO A 49 11.54 -6.16 5.17
C PRO A 49 10.38 -7.06 4.71
N ILE A 50 10.34 -8.30 5.20
CA ILE A 50 9.25 -9.23 4.90
C ILE A 50 7.97 -8.62 5.50
N PRO A 51 6.90 -8.39 4.70
CA PRO A 51 5.62 -7.95 5.22
C PRO A 51 5.09 -8.94 6.24
N ARG A 52 4.63 -8.45 7.40
CA ARG A 52 4.04 -9.28 8.46
C ARG A 52 2.55 -8.99 8.62
N THR A 53 1.81 -10.05 8.95
CA THR A 53 0.39 -10.04 9.24
C THR A 53 0.16 -10.09 10.75
N ARG A 54 -0.60 -9.13 11.28
CA ARG A 54 -0.96 -9.07 12.70
C ARG A 54 -2.48 -9.02 12.85
N VAL A 55 -3.01 -9.85 13.74
CA VAL A 55 -4.42 -9.88 14.12
C VAL A 55 -4.57 -9.34 15.54
N GLU A 56 -5.51 -8.42 15.73
CA GLU A 56 -5.86 -7.87 17.04
C GLU A 56 -7.22 -8.43 17.47
N ARG A 57 -7.23 -9.22 18.56
CA ARG A 57 -8.44 -9.83 19.13
C ARG A 57 -9.05 -8.89 20.15
N VAL A 58 -10.36 -8.73 20.10
CA VAL A 58 -11.12 -7.84 21.00
C VAL A 58 -11.45 -8.53 22.33
N ASP A 59 -11.48 -9.86 22.36
CA ASP A 59 -11.65 -10.65 23.58
C ASP A 59 -10.71 -11.85 23.59
N ASP A 60 -10.57 -12.48 24.76
CA ASP A 60 -9.79 -13.72 24.95
C ASP A 60 -10.69 -14.96 24.94
N LYS A 61 -11.91 -14.87 24.38
CA LYS A 61 -12.83 -16.00 24.34
C LYS A 61 -12.66 -16.74 23.02
N PRO A 62 -12.53 -18.08 23.04
CA PRO A 62 -12.38 -18.84 21.79
C PRO A 62 -13.63 -18.68 20.94
N ALA A 63 -13.44 -18.30 19.67
CA ALA A 63 -14.53 -18.22 18.70
C ALA A 63 -14.95 -19.63 18.24
N TYR A 64 -16.13 -19.75 17.62
CA TYR A 64 -16.63 -21.04 17.11
C TYR A 64 -15.64 -21.76 16.18
N GLY A 65 -14.83 -21.02 15.42
CA GLY A 65 -13.79 -21.56 14.55
C GLY A 65 -12.46 -21.92 15.21
N GLU A 66 -12.30 -21.67 16.52
CA GLU A 66 -11.08 -22.01 17.28
C GLU A 66 -11.28 -23.24 18.18
N VAL A 67 -12.53 -23.67 18.39
CA VAL A 67 -12.85 -24.83 19.22
C VAL A 67 -12.74 -26.13 18.41
N PRO A 68 -11.89 -27.10 18.83
CA PRO A 68 -11.78 -28.38 18.14
C PRO A 68 -13.12 -29.12 18.05
N GLY A 69 -13.40 -29.74 16.90
CA GLY A 69 -14.62 -30.51 16.65
C GLY A 69 -15.80 -29.72 16.10
N THR A 70 -15.66 -28.41 15.88
CA THR A 70 -16.66 -27.61 15.15
C THR A 70 -16.42 -27.66 13.64
N GLU A 71 -17.48 -27.48 12.84
CA GLU A 71 -17.34 -27.40 11.37
C GLU A 71 -16.48 -26.20 10.93
N ALA A 72 -16.51 -25.11 11.70
CA ALA A 72 -15.72 -23.93 11.41
C ALA A 72 -14.22 -24.18 11.67
N TYR A 73 -13.88 -24.89 12.74
CA TYR A 73 -12.51 -25.29 13.04
C TYR A 73 -11.92 -26.16 11.91
N SER A 74 -12.64 -27.17 11.44
CA SER A 74 -12.17 -28.02 10.33
C SER A 74 -11.97 -27.26 9.02
N LYS A 75 -12.75 -26.20 8.77
CA LYS A 75 -12.54 -25.35 7.59
C LYS A 75 -11.30 -24.46 7.73
N ARG A 76 -10.99 -24.00 8.95
CA ARG A 76 -9.82 -23.15 9.24
C ARG A 76 -8.50 -23.92 9.33
N GLU A 77 -8.52 -25.24 9.47
CA GLU A 77 -7.31 -26.07 9.51
C GLU A 77 -6.45 -25.94 8.23
N GLY A 78 -7.05 -25.52 7.11
CA GLY A 78 -6.35 -25.19 5.87
C GLY A 78 -5.99 -23.71 5.69
N ASP A 79 -6.40 -22.82 6.60
CA ASP A 79 -6.06 -21.40 6.56
C ASP A 79 -4.62 -21.19 7.08
N ALA A 80 -3.93 -20.17 6.57
CA ALA A 80 -2.62 -19.79 7.10
C ALA A 80 -2.74 -19.07 8.45
N GLU A 81 -1.84 -19.37 9.39
CA GLU A 81 -1.75 -18.65 10.67
C GLU A 81 -1.09 -17.27 10.47
N PRO A 82 -1.60 -16.21 11.15
CA PRO A 82 -0.95 -14.90 11.13
C PRO A 82 0.37 -14.93 11.91
N ASP A 83 1.27 -14.00 11.60
CA ASP A 83 2.58 -13.93 12.28
C ASP A 83 2.44 -13.53 13.75
N GLU A 84 1.54 -12.60 14.05
CA GLU A 84 1.33 -12.06 15.39
C GLU A 84 -0.16 -11.99 15.75
N ILE A 85 -0.51 -12.43 16.97
CA ILE A 85 -1.86 -12.31 17.54
C ILE A 85 -1.76 -11.52 18.84
N ALA A 86 -2.34 -10.32 18.87
CA ALA A 86 -2.41 -9.48 20.07
C ALA A 86 -3.85 -9.43 20.58
N ILE A 87 -4.06 -9.52 21.89
CA ILE A 87 -5.39 -9.32 22.50
C ILE A 87 -5.42 -7.87 23.01
N ILE A 88 -6.38 -7.09 22.51
CA ILE A 88 -6.60 -5.73 22.97
C ILE A 88 -7.15 -5.82 24.40
N PRO A 89 -6.50 -5.20 25.39
CA PRO A 89 -7.03 -5.17 26.73
C PRO A 89 -8.35 -4.39 26.74
N ASP A 90 -9.34 -4.90 27.48
CA ASP A 90 -10.60 -4.18 27.67
C ASP A 90 -10.27 -2.80 28.28
N PRO A 91 -10.80 -1.67 27.76
CA PRO A 91 -10.56 -0.35 28.33
C PRO A 91 -10.92 -0.23 29.82
N LEU A 92 -11.70 -1.17 30.35
CA LEU A 92 -12.03 -1.29 31.77
C LEU A 92 -10.98 -2.06 32.60
N ASP A 93 -10.11 -2.84 31.96
CA ASP A 93 -9.06 -3.64 32.58
C ASP A 93 -7.66 -3.06 32.26
N PRO A 94 -7.00 -2.40 33.22
CA PRO A 94 -5.69 -1.77 33.02
C PRO A 94 -4.56 -2.82 33.08
N THR A 95 -4.57 -3.80 32.19
CA THR A 95 -3.36 -4.61 31.95
C THR A 95 -2.41 -3.81 31.05
N PRO A 96 -1.12 -3.71 31.39
CA PRO A 96 -0.18 -2.92 30.60
C PRO A 96 -0.09 -3.51 29.20
N ALA A 97 -0.44 -2.71 28.19
CA ALA A 97 -0.19 -3.04 26.79
C ALA A 97 1.28 -3.41 26.61
N GLU A 98 1.56 -4.52 25.92
CA GLU A 98 2.92 -4.90 25.56
C GLU A 98 3.66 -3.69 24.94
N PRO A 99 4.97 -3.53 25.20
CA PRO A 99 5.71 -2.39 24.69
C PRO A 99 5.60 -2.40 23.17
N GLU A 100 5.06 -1.31 22.62
CA GLU A 100 5.05 -0.93 21.21
C GLU A 100 6.39 -1.29 20.55
N ARG A 101 6.51 -2.52 20.04
CA ARG A 101 7.73 -2.97 19.38
C ARG A 101 7.72 -2.40 17.98
N HIS A 102 8.37 -1.25 17.89
CA HIS A 102 8.67 -0.47 16.68
C HIS A 102 7.44 0.25 16.15
N ALA A 103 7.28 1.50 16.61
CA ALA A 103 6.52 2.51 15.87
C ALA A 103 6.89 2.37 14.39
N ARG A 104 5.93 1.92 13.59
CA ARG A 104 6.11 1.81 12.14
C ARG A 104 6.58 3.18 11.68
N SER A 105 7.74 3.22 11.03
CA SER A 105 8.24 4.46 10.44
C SER A 105 7.12 5.09 9.62
N PRO A 106 6.87 6.40 9.73
CA PRO A 106 5.80 7.06 8.98
C PRO A 106 6.01 7.00 7.46
N THR A 107 7.18 6.54 7.03
CA THR A 107 7.57 6.41 5.63
C THR A 107 7.38 4.98 5.12
N PRO A 108 6.82 4.80 3.91
CA PRO A 108 6.89 3.54 3.20
C PRO A 108 8.36 3.11 3.04
N GLY A 109 8.72 1.94 3.59
CA GLY A 109 10.05 1.37 3.45
C GLY A 109 11.06 1.64 4.57
N GLY A 110 10.70 2.31 5.68
CA GLY A 110 11.59 2.35 6.85
C GLY A 110 12.72 3.39 6.80
N HIS A 111 12.86 4.12 5.69
CA HIS A 111 13.94 5.07 5.49
C HIS A 111 13.49 6.51 5.79
N PRO A 112 14.39 7.39 6.29
CA PRO A 112 14.06 8.81 6.44
C PRO A 112 13.73 9.43 5.07
N ILE A 113 12.75 10.35 5.04
CA ILE A 113 12.40 11.09 3.82
C ILE A 113 13.61 11.96 3.41
N PRO A 114 14.14 11.81 2.17
CA PRO A 114 15.18 12.69 1.68
C PRO A 114 14.68 14.14 1.60
N LYS A 115 15.51 15.10 2.02
CA LYS A 115 15.19 16.53 1.95
C LYS A 115 15.89 17.20 0.76
N THR A 116 15.16 18.07 0.08
CA THR A 116 15.66 18.92 -0.99
C THR A 116 16.18 20.25 -0.44
N VAL A 117 17.32 20.71 -0.94
CA VAL A 117 17.96 21.96 -0.52
C VAL A 117 18.32 22.76 -1.75
N VAL A 118 17.90 24.02 -1.79
CA VAL A 118 18.23 24.99 -2.84
C VAL A 118 19.11 26.08 -2.24
N GLU A 119 20.25 26.35 -2.87
CA GLU A 119 21.13 27.46 -2.52
C GLU A 119 21.05 28.53 -3.62
N GLU A 120 20.72 29.75 -3.23
CA GLU A 120 20.57 30.89 -4.13
C GLU A 120 21.92 31.59 -4.29
N ALA A 121 22.38 31.69 -5.55
CA ALA A 121 23.54 32.49 -5.89
C ALA A 121 23.18 33.99 -5.88
N PRO A 122 24.13 34.88 -5.55
CA PRO A 122 23.90 36.31 -5.70
C PRO A 122 23.63 36.66 -7.17
N ASP A 123 22.70 37.58 -7.40
CA ASP A 123 22.42 38.08 -8.73
C ASP A 123 23.65 38.75 -9.34
N ALA A 124 23.99 38.34 -10.57
CA ALA A 124 25.02 39.00 -11.36
C ALA A 124 24.44 40.27 -12.01
N GLU A 125 25.30 41.23 -12.33
CA GLU A 125 24.88 42.41 -13.10
C GLU A 125 24.27 41.97 -14.44
N GLY A 126 23.00 42.29 -14.66
CA GLY A 126 22.23 41.86 -15.83
C GLY A 126 21.36 40.63 -15.63
N SER A 127 21.29 40.05 -14.42
CA SER A 127 20.26 39.05 -14.07
C SER A 127 18.86 39.64 -14.29
N VAL A 128 18.02 38.93 -15.05
CA VAL A 128 16.61 39.26 -15.27
C VAL A 128 15.78 38.01 -15.04
N THR A 129 14.80 38.10 -14.16
CA THR A 129 13.77 37.06 -14.01
C THR A 129 12.70 37.26 -15.08
N HIS A 130 12.45 36.22 -15.88
CA HIS A 130 11.40 36.26 -16.90
C HIS A 130 10.04 35.88 -16.29
N PRO A 131 8.96 36.66 -16.53
CA PRO A 131 7.65 36.36 -15.96
C PRO A 131 7.09 35.01 -16.42
N GLU A 132 7.44 34.57 -17.63
CA GLU A 132 7.08 33.25 -18.17
C GLU A 132 7.80 32.08 -17.46
N VAL A 133 8.96 32.34 -16.84
CA VAL A 133 9.65 31.36 -15.99
C VAL A 133 8.95 31.24 -14.64
N GLU A 134 8.53 32.36 -14.05
CA GLU A 134 7.78 32.36 -12.79
C GLU A 134 6.44 31.62 -12.91
N GLU A 135 5.72 31.76 -14.02
CA GLU A 135 4.47 31.02 -14.23
C GLU A 135 4.66 29.52 -14.32
N ARG A 136 5.76 29.05 -14.91
CA ARG A 136 6.07 27.62 -15.01
C ARG A 136 6.42 27.02 -13.65
N HIS A 137 7.17 27.75 -12.82
CA HIS A 137 7.57 27.29 -11.49
C HIS A 137 6.42 27.24 -10.47
N LYS A 138 5.24 27.81 -10.76
CA LYS A 138 4.05 27.69 -9.89
C LYS A 138 3.54 26.26 -9.74
N SER A 139 3.88 25.38 -10.70
CA SER A 139 3.49 23.96 -10.67
C SER A 139 4.58 23.06 -10.10
N ASP A 140 5.78 23.60 -9.90
CA ASP A 140 6.91 22.85 -9.37
C ASP A 140 6.76 22.73 -7.84
N PRO A 141 7.19 21.59 -7.25
CA PRO A 141 7.20 21.44 -5.79
C PRO A 141 8.22 22.41 -5.16
N HIS A 142 7.84 23.01 -4.03
CA HIS A 142 8.75 23.85 -3.25
C HIS A 142 9.82 23.00 -2.53
N PRO A 143 11.06 23.50 -2.43
CA PRO A 143 12.12 22.80 -1.71
C PRO A 143 11.89 22.86 -0.18
N ASP A 144 12.37 21.84 0.54
CA ASP A 144 12.26 21.79 2.00
C ASP A 144 13.11 22.88 2.68
N VAL A 145 14.23 23.25 2.06
CA VAL A 145 15.18 24.24 2.57
C VAL A 145 15.67 25.14 1.45
N THR A 146 15.56 26.44 1.66
CA THR A 146 16.15 27.46 0.79
C THR A 146 17.23 28.23 1.57
N ILE A 147 18.45 28.22 1.05
CA ILE A 147 19.58 29.03 1.55
C ILE A 147 19.67 30.25 0.65
N LYS A 148 19.34 31.41 1.18
CA LYS A 148 19.42 32.69 0.45
C LYS A 148 20.87 33.09 0.21
N ALA A 149 21.09 34.02 -0.73
CA ALA A 149 22.41 34.56 -1.04
C ALA A 149 23.11 35.25 0.16
N ASP A 150 22.36 35.68 1.19
CA ASP A 150 22.88 36.21 2.46
C ASP A 150 23.28 35.10 3.47
N GLY A 151 23.19 33.83 3.07
CA GLY A 151 23.42 32.66 3.91
C GLY A 151 22.27 32.35 4.87
N LYS A 152 21.15 33.08 4.80
CA LYS A 152 19.98 32.84 5.65
C LYS A 152 19.25 31.58 5.19
N ARG A 153 19.19 30.60 6.09
CA ARG A 153 18.41 29.37 5.90
C ARG A 153 16.93 29.63 6.20
N VAL A 154 16.07 29.26 5.26
CA VAL A 154 14.61 29.23 5.39
C VAL A 154 14.18 27.79 5.22
N GLU A 155 13.57 27.21 6.24
CA GLU A 155 13.01 25.86 6.19
C GLU A 155 11.50 25.98 5.98
N ASP A 156 10.97 25.28 4.98
CA ASP A 156 9.54 25.09 4.85
C ASP A 156 9.14 23.93 5.77
N ASN A 157 8.82 24.27 7.01
CA ASN A 157 8.22 23.31 7.92
C ASN A 157 6.77 23.13 7.44
N GLY A 158 6.57 22.15 6.56
CA GLY A 158 5.26 21.68 6.12
C GLY A 158 4.43 21.09 7.26
N THR A 159 4.15 21.90 8.29
CA THR A 159 3.10 21.68 9.26
C THR A 159 1.81 22.20 8.63
N ASP A 160 1.19 21.37 7.81
CA ASP A 160 -0.25 21.41 7.67
C ASP A 160 -0.80 20.01 7.98
N ALA A 161 -1.90 20.02 8.72
CA ALA A 161 -2.46 18.91 9.50
C ALA A 161 -3.07 17.77 8.68
#